data_AF-A0A973M3W0-F1
#
_entry.id   AF-A0A973M3W0-F1
#
_cell.length_a   1.000
_cell.length_b   1.000
_cell.length_c   1.000
_cell.angle_alpha   90.00
_cell.angle_beta   90.00
_cell.angle_gamma   90.00
#
_symmetry.space_group_name_H-M   'P 1'
#
loop_
_entity.id
_entity.type
_entity.pdbx_description
1 polymer ?
#
loop_
_entity_poly.entity_id
_entity_poly.type
_entity_poly.pdbx_seq_one_letter_code
_entity_poly.pdbx_strand_id
1 'polypeptide(L)'
;TSEKRTVWYTFAGSPIGAQCAMTIGALAGGLSAAGLGGSFLKNQVGYMGDLGGGGVLALAIYVMIVTGKLTVNCLNAYGSFMCSVTISTAFTRRTSVKPAVRALAVLAVIGVSVVVALAASADFLNLFKNFILLLLMVFTPWSVINLIDYYKISRDRVDVAALYNPDGRYGRWNKVALTSYAIGILVQIPFLSQSLYTGPVTKLLGGTDISWIVGILVTAAIYYPWAKATHRALPAEFSDQEPAPVA
;
A
#
# COMPACT_ATOMS: atom_id res chain seq x y z
N THR A 1 -16.28 21.38 4.14
CA THR A 1 -16.65 20.10 4.80
C THR A 1 -15.75 19.95 5.99
N SER A 2 -16.26 19.66 7.20
CA SER A 2 -15.35 19.46 8.34
C SER A 2 -14.44 18.26 8.09
N GLU A 3 -13.15 18.41 8.36
CA GLU A 3 -12.07 17.42 8.21
C GLU A 3 -12.47 16.08 8.82
N LYS A 4 -13.12 16.11 9.99
CA LYS A 4 -13.65 14.92 10.65
C LYS A 4 -14.67 14.17 9.80
N ARG A 5 -15.57 14.90 9.10
CA ARG A 5 -16.56 14.28 8.22
C ARG A 5 -15.89 13.67 6.98
N THR A 6 -14.92 14.36 6.39
CA THR A 6 -14.16 13.82 5.25
C THR A 6 -13.45 12.53 5.64
N VAL A 7 -12.73 12.53 6.77
CA VAL A 7 -12.05 11.33 7.30
C VAL A 7 -13.04 10.19 7.53
N TRP A 8 -14.17 10.45 8.20
CA TRP A 8 -15.15 9.40 8.48
C TRP A 8 -15.83 8.84 7.24
N TYR A 9 -16.20 9.68 6.26
CA TYR A 9 -16.81 9.18 5.03
C TYR A 9 -15.83 8.37 4.20
N THR A 10 -14.57 8.80 4.08
CA THR A 10 -13.53 8.03 3.39
C THR A 10 -13.22 6.74 4.14
N PHE A 11 -13.07 6.80 5.46
CA PHE A 11 -12.77 5.64 6.29
C PHE A 11 -13.92 4.64 6.34
N ALA A 12 -15.18 5.06 6.35
CA ALA A 12 -16.32 4.14 6.35
C ALA A 12 -16.59 3.56 4.96
N GLY A 13 -16.43 4.36 3.91
CA GLY A 13 -16.64 3.90 2.53
C GLY A 13 -15.70 2.74 2.13
N SER A 14 -14.45 2.76 2.58
CA SER A 14 -13.46 1.73 2.29
C SER A 14 -13.82 0.32 2.80
N PRO A 15 -14.04 0.08 4.12
CA PRO A 15 -14.39 -1.22 4.66
C PRO A 15 -15.79 -1.66 4.23
N ILE A 16 -16.76 -0.75 4.08
CA ILE A 16 -18.10 -1.11 3.61
C ILE A 16 -18.03 -1.63 2.17
N GLY A 17 -17.35 -0.90 1.27
CA GLY A 17 -17.16 -1.32 -0.11
C GLY A 17 -16.40 -2.64 -0.21
N ALA A 18 -15.32 -2.79 0.56
CA ALA A 18 -14.53 -4.02 0.61
C ALA A 18 -15.37 -5.21 1.13
N GLN A 19 -16.13 -5.01 2.21
CA GLN A 19 -16.96 -6.06 2.80
C GLN A 19 -18.04 -6.54 1.83
N CYS A 20 -18.69 -5.64 1.09
CA CYS A 20 -19.66 -6.02 0.06
C CYS A 20 -19.02 -6.91 -1.01
N ALA A 21 -17.86 -6.52 -1.54
CA ALA A 21 -17.16 -7.30 -2.55
C ALA A 21 -16.68 -8.66 -2.01
N MET A 22 -16.16 -8.70 -0.78
CA MET A 22 -15.71 -9.93 -0.12
C MET A 22 -16.86 -10.89 0.14
N THR A 23 -18.02 -10.39 0.58
CA THR A 23 -19.22 -11.21 0.78
C THR A 23 -19.70 -11.82 -0.54
N ILE A 24 -19.76 -11.03 -1.62
CA ILE A 24 -20.12 -11.55 -2.95
C ILE A 24 -19.12 -12.63 -3.40
N GLY A 25 -17.82 -12.39 -3.24
CA GLY A 25 -16.78 -13.37 -3.58
C GLY A 25 -16.85 -14.65 -2.75
N ALA A 26 -17.15 -14.53 -1.44
CA ALA A 26 -17.32 -15.68 -0.55
C ALA A 26 -18.56 -16.51 -0.92
N LEU A 27 -19.68 -15.85 -1.25
CA LEU A 27 -20.89 -16.53 -1.72
C LEU A 27 -20.66 -17.22 -3.07
N ALA A 28 -20.03 -16.52 -4.03
CA ALA A 28 -19.69 -17.10 -5.33
C ALA A 28 -18.74 -18.30 -5.19
N GLY A 29 -17.74 -18.21 -4.33
CA GLY A 29 -16.82 -19.30 -4.00
C GLY A 29 -17.52 -20.47 -3.31
N GLY A 30 -18.41 -20.20 -2.35
CA GLY A 30 -19.20 -21.22 -1.65
C GLY A 30 -20.18 -21.95 -2.58
N LEU A 31 -20.82 -21.22 -3.49
CA LEU A 31 -21.71 -21.79 -4.51
C LEU A 31 -20.93 -22.71 -5.48
N SER A 32 -19.73 -22.29 -5.89
CA SER A 32 -18.84 -23.11 -6.71
C SER A 32 -18.37 -24.37 -5.96
N ALA A 33 -18.08 -24.27 -4.66
CA ALA A 33 -17.72 -25.41 -3.82
C ALA A 33 -18.89 -26.40 -3.64
N ALA A 34 -20.13 -25.91 -3.67
CA ALA A 34 -21.34 -26.73 -3.67
C ALA A 34 -21.65 -27.38 -5.05
N GLY A 35 -20.77 -27.20 -6.05
CA GLY A 35 -20.91 -27.79 -7.38
C GLY A 35 -21.86 -27.03 -8.32
N LEU A 36 -22.29 -25.83 -7.95
CA LEU A 36 -23.23 -25.02 -8.72
C LEU A 36 -22.47 -23.99 -9.57
N GLY A 37 -22.81 -23.89 -10.87
CA GLY A 37 -22.29 -22.83 -11.76
C GLY A 37 -20.85 -23.00 -12.25
N GLY A 38 -20.18 -24.13 -11.99
CA GLY A 38 -18.82 -24.40 -12.45
C GLY A 38 -17.72 -24.00 -11.46
N SER A 39 -16.48 -23.80 -11.93
CA SER A 39 -15.32 -23.52 -11.08
C SER A 39 -14.97 -22.03 -11.04
N PHE A 40 -15.40 -21.34 -9.97
CA PHE A 40 -15.10 -19.93 -9.73
C PHE A 40 -13.59 -19.66 -9.72
N LEU A 41 -12.80 -20.54 -9.10
CA LEU A 41 -11.35 -20.37 -9.02
C LEU A 41 -10.64 -20.48 -10.37
N LYS A 42 -11.19 -21.23 -11.33
CA LYS A 42 -10.61 -21.36 -12.68
C LYS A 42 -11.02 -20.23 -13.61
N ASN A 43 -12.26 -19.75 -13.51
CA ASN A 43 -12.78 -18.70 -14.39
C ASN A 43 -13.70 -17.74 -13.63
N GLN A 44 -13.12 -16.88 -12.80
CA GLN A 44 -13.88 -15.93 -11.97
C GLN A 44 -14.80 -15.02 -12.78
N VAL A 45 -14.33 -14.53 -13.93
CA VAL A 45 -15.09 -13.58 -14.76
C VAL A 45 -16.24 -14.28 -15.46
N GLY A 46 -15.96 -15.39 -16.14
CA GLY A 46 -16.99 -16.18 -16.85
C GLY A 46 -18.05 -16.73 -15.90
N TYR A 47 -17.62 -17.24 -14.73
CA TYR A 47 -18.53 -17.73 -13.69
C TYR A 47 -19.55 -16.68 -13.27
N MET A 48 -19.12 -15.43 -13.08
CA MET A 48 -20.03 -14.33 -12.72
C MET A 48 -21.01 -14.01 -13.86
N GLY A 49 -20.57 -14.12 -15.13
CA GLY A 49 -21.43 -13.95 -16.29
C GLY A 49 -22.47 -15.07 -16.44
N ASP A 50 -22.05 -16.31 -16.22
CA ASP A 50 -22.92 -17.49 -16.27
C ASP A 50 -23.96 -17.47 -15.14
N LEU A 51 -23.55 -17.05 -13.93
CA LEU A 51 -24.45 -16.87 -12.80
C LEU A 51 -25.49 -15.77 -13.06
N GLY A 52 -25.14 -14.75 -13.84
CA GLY A 52 -26.04 -13.70 -14.30
C GLY A 52 -27.06 -14.15 -15.36
N GLY A 53 -27.11 -15.43 -15.73
CA GLY A 53 -28.07 -15.95 -16.72
C GLY A 53 -27.64 -15.76 -18.17
N GLY A 54 -26.39 -15.39 -18.44
CA GLY A 54 -25.85 -15.27 -19.78
C GLY A 54 -26.35 -14.04 -20.59
N GLY A 55 -26.04 -14.03 -21.88
CA GLY A 55 -26.55 -13.03 -22.83
C GLY A 55 -26.16 -11.59 -22.48
N VAL A 56 -27.15 -10.68 -22.51
CA VAL A 56 -26.95 -9.23 -22.28
C VAL A 56 -26.48 -8.94 -20.85
N LEU A 57 -26.95 -9.70 -19.86
CA LEU A 57 -26.57 -9.48 -18.46
C LEU A 57 -25.11 -9.90 -18.21
N ALA A 58 -24.66 -11.01 -18.83
CA ALA A 58 -23.25 -11.39 -18.80
C ALA A 58 -22.35 -10.33 -19.47
N LEU A 59 -22.78 -9.75 -20.59
CA LEU A 59 -22.06 -8.67 -21.24
C LEU A 59 -21.93 -7.44 -20.32
N ALA A 60 -23.01 -7.04 -19.64
CA ALA A 60 -22.97 -5.93 -18.69
C ALA A 60 -22.01 -6.21 -17.51
N ILE A 61 -22.02 -7.44 -16.97
CA ILE A 61 -21.09 -7.88 -15.93
C ILE A 61 -19.64 -7.83 -16.44
N TYR A 62 -19.38 -8.28 -17.66
CA TYR A 62 -18.03 -8.22 -18.25
C TYR A 62 -17.54 -6.80 -18.43
N VAL A 63 -18.38 -5.89 -18.96
CA VAL A 63 -18.03 -4.47 -19.09
C VAL A 63 -17.73 -3.86 -17.73
N MET A 64 -18.53 -4.15 -16.70
CA MET A 64 -18.30 -3.70 -15.34
C MET A 64 -16.95 -4.20 -14.78
N ILE A 65 -16.67 -5.50 -14.90
CA ILE A 65 -15.42 -6.10 -14.41
C ILE A 65 -14.20 -5.54 -15.15
N VAL A 66 -14.27 -5.44 -16.48
CA VAL A 66 -13.17 -4.93 -17.30
C VAL A 66 -12.89 -3.47 -16.97
N THR A 67 -13.93 -2.64 -16.85
CA THR A 67 -13.79 -1.22 -16.51
C THR A 67 -13.21 -1.05 -15.10
N GLY A 68 -13.67 -1.85 -14.14
CA GLY A 68 -13.13 -1.85 -12.78
C GLY A 68 -11.65 -2.25 -12.74
N LYS A 69 -11.28 -3.34 -13.40
CA LYS A 69 -9.87 -3.78 -13.51
C LYS A 69 -9.00 -2.75 -14.23
N LEU A 70 -9.50 -2.15 -15.30
CA LEU A 70 -8.79 -1.12 -16.05
C LEU A 70 -8.51 0.10 -15.16
N THR A 71 -9.49 0.53 -14.37
CA THR A 71 -9.35 1.66 -13.45
C THR A 71 -8.24 1.41 -12.41
N VAL A 72 -8.26 0.23 -11.77
CA VAL A 72 -7.24 -0.13 -10.77
C VAL A 72 -5.85 -0.26 -11.42
N ASN A 73 -5.78 -0.86 -12.61
CA ASN A 73 -4.51 -0.96 -13.35
C ASN A 73 -3.97 0.40 -13.78
N CYS A 74 -4.84 1.35 -14.13
CA CYS A 74 -4.44 2.72 -14.43
C CYS A 74 -3.82 3.40 -13.21
N LEU A 75 -4.43 3.24 -12.02
CA LEU A 75 -3.87 3.76 -10.77
C LEU A 75 -2.51 3.13 -10.44
N ASN A 76 -2.35 1.81 -10.65
CA ASN A 76 -1.07 1.12 -10.44
C ASN A 76 0.02 1.61 -11.39
N ALA A 77 -0.31 1.79 -12.67
CA ALA A 77 0.61 2.31 -13.68
C ALA A 77 1.00 3.77 -13.38
N TYR A 78 0.03 4.58 -12.95
CA TYR A 78 0.27 5.97 -12.52
C TYR A 78 1.21 6.03 -11.31
N GLY A 79 0.96 5.22 -10.26
CA GLY A 79 1.83 5.16 -9.09
C GLY A 79 3.26 4.75 -9.45
N SER A 80 3.40 3.74 -10.31
CA SER A 80 4.71 3.28 -10.79
C SER A 80 5.46 4.36 -11.58
N PHE A 81 4.73 5.12 -12.41
CA PHE A 81 5.29 6.26 -13.14
C PHE A 81 5.75 7.37 -12.18
N MET A 82 4.92 7.74 -11.21
CA MET A 82 5.27 8.75 -10.21
C MET A 82 6.53 8.33 -9.41
N CYS A 83 6.62 7.08 -8.97
CA CYS A 83 7.83 6.56 -8.32
C CYS A 83 9.07 6.64 -9.23
N SER A 84 8.93 6.24 -10.50
CA SER A 84 10.02 6.27 -11.47
C SER A 84 10.54 7.68 -11.73
N VAL A 85 9.64 8.64 -11.86
CA VAL A 85 9.99 10.06 -12.04
C VAL A 85 10.63 10.62 -10.77
N THR A 86 10.11 10.31 -9.58
CA THR A 86 10.70 10.74 -8.31
C THR A 86 12.14 10.24 -8.17
N ILE A 87 12.38 8.95 -8.45
CA ILE A 87 13.73 8.37 -8.44
C ILE A 87 14.63 9.07 -9.46
N SER A 88 14.17 9.20 -10.71
CA SER A 88 14.94 9.86 -11.78
C SER A 88 15.27 11.32 -11.45
N THR A 89 14.32 12.05 -10.85
CA THR A 89 14.48 13.45 -10.46
C THR A 89 15.49 13.58 -9.32
N ALA A 90 15.50 12.64 -8.36
CA ALA A 90 16.47 12.61 -7.28
C ALA A 90 17.92 12.49 -7.77
N PHE A 91 18.16 11.73 -8.85
CA PHE A 91 19.50 11.58 -9.44
C PHE A 91 19.85 12.67 -10.46
N THR A 92 18.92 13.06 -11.33
CA THR A 92 19.21 13.93 -12.48
C THR A 92 18.91 15.41 -12.23
N ARG A 93 18.19 15.74 -11.14
CA ARG A 93 17.70 17.10 -10.79
C ARG A 93 16.88 17.79 -11.89
N ARG A 94 16.39 17.05 -12.88
CA ARG A 94 15.54 17.61 -13.95
C ARG A 94 14.09 17.63 -13.52
N THR A 95 13.49 18.80 -13.51
CA THR A 95 12.08 19.04 -13.13
C THR A 95 11.09 18.74 -14.26
N SER A 96 11.57 18.43 -15.47
CA SER A 96 10.77 18.23 -16.67
C SER A 96 11.08 16.90 -17.34
N VAL A 97 10.02 16.07 -17.50
CA VAL A 97 10.07 14.79 -18.21
C VAL A 97 9.21 14.90 -19.46
N LYS A 98 9.82 14.71 -20.64
CA LYS A 98 9.13 14.76 -21.93
C LYS A 98 8.00 13.72 -22.00
N PRO A 99 6.85 14.01 -22.64
CA PRO A 99 5.72 13.07 -22.75
C PRO A 99 6.10 11.68 -23.29
N ALA A 100 7.01 11.62 -24.27
CA ALA A 100 7.49 10.35 -24.83
C ALA A 100 8.22 9.46 -23.80
N VAL A 101 9.00 10.07 -22.90
CA VAL A 101 9.71 9.34 -21.83
C VAL A 101 8.71 8.82 -20.79
N ARG A 102 7.64 9.59 -20.52
CA ARG A 102 6.55 9.15 -19.63
C ARG A 102 5.83 7.93 -20.18
N ALA A 103 5.46 7.99 -21.47
CA ALA A 103 4.80 6.89 -22.16
C ALA A 103 5.70 5.63 -22.17
N LEU A 104 7.00 5.78 -22.49
CA LEU A 104 7.94 4.67 -22.50
C LEU A 104 8.11 4.04 -21.11
N ALA A 105 8.21 4.85 -20.05
CA ALA A 105 8.33 4.34 -18.68
C ALA A 105 7.08 3.55 -18.26
N VAL A 106 5.88 4.06 -18.57
CA VAL A 106 4.62 3.36 -18.30
C VAL A 106 4.56 2.04 -19.08
N LEU A 107 4.87 2.06 -20.37
CA LEU A 107 4.88 0.84 -21.20
C LEU A 107 5.91 -0.18 -20.70
N ALA A 108 7.09 0.26 -20.27
CA ALA A 108 8.11 -0.61 -19.71
C ALA A 108 7.63 -1.27 -18.41
N VAL A 109 7.04 -0.50 -17.48
CA VAL A 109 6.47 -1.05 -16.23
C VAL A 109 5.37 -2.07 -16.53
N ILE A 110 4.46 -1.75 -17.45
CA ILE A 110 3.38 -2.66 -17.86
C ILE A 110 3.97 -3.93 -18.47
N GLY A 111 4.95 -3.80 -19.37
CA GLY A 111 5.62 -4.94 -20.01
C GLY A 111 6.30 -5.86 -18.99
N VAL A 112 7.07 -5.29 -18.05
CA VAL A 112 7.70 -6.05 -16.96
C VAL A 112 6.64 -6.73 -16.08
N SER A 113 5.55 -6.03 -15.76
CA SER A 113 4.47 -6.59 -14.95
C SER A 113 3.80 -7.79 -15.63
N VAL A 114 3.59 -7.73 -16.95
CA VAL A 114 3.05 -8.84 -17.74
C VAL A 114 4.01 -10.02 -17.75
N VAL A 115 5.31 -9.80 -17.96
CA VAL A 115 6.33 -10.87 -17.93
C VAL A 115 6.35 -11.56 -16.57
N VAL A 116 6.36 -10.79 -15.48
CA VAL A 116 6.31 -11.33 -14.11
C VAL A 116 5.01 -12.10 -13.87
N ALA A 117 3.88 -11.57 -14.33
CA ALA A 117 2.58 -12.25 -14.19
C ALA A 117 2.53 -13.59 -14.95
N LEU A 118 3.09 -13.64 -16.16
CA LEU A 118 3.18 -14.88 -16.94
C LEU A 118 4.09 -15.90 -16.26
N ALA A 119 5.25 -15.47 -15.75
CA ALA A 119 6.18 -16.33 -15.03
C ALA A 119 5.61 -16.86 -13.70
N ALA A 120 4.83 -16.04 -12.98
CA ALA A 120 4.23 -16.41 -11.69
C ALA A 120 2.91 -17.20 -11.82
N SER A 121 2.37 -17.35 -13.03
CA SER A 121 1.01 -17.89 -13.25
C SER A 121 0.79 -19.33 -12.77
N ALA A 122 1.84 -20.17 -12.79
CA ALA A 122 1.75 -21.59 -12.41
C ALA A 122 1.52 -21.80 -10.90
N ASP A 123 2.05 -20.92 -10.05
CA ASP A 123 1.98 -21.01 -8.57
C ASP A 123 1.41 -19.73 -7.94
N PHE A 124 0.63 -18.99 -8.72
CA PHE A 124 0.24 -17.61 -8.43
C PHE A 124 -0.34 -17.42 -7.04
N LEU A 125 -1.25 -18.31 -6.60
CA LEU A 125 -1.90 -18.17 -5.29
C LEU A 125 -0.91 -18.29 -4.12
N ASN A 126 0.08 -19.18 -4.21
CA ASN A 126 1.10 -19.33 -3.17
C ASN A 126 2.06 -18.13 -3.18
N LEU A 127 2.55 -17.75 -4.36
CA LEU A 127 3.41 -16.57 -4.55
C LEU A 127 2.72 -15.28 -4.08
N PHE A 128 1.44 -15.11 -4.40
CA PHE A 128 0.64 -13.94 -4.05
C PHE A 128 0.43 -13.81 -2.56
N LYS A 129 0.09 -14.91 -1.86
CA LYS A 129 -0.01 -14.91 -0.39
C LYS A 129 1.32 -14.52 0.24
N ASN A 130 2.42 -15.16 -0.17
CA ASN A 130 3.75 -14.83 0.35
C ASN A 130 4.16 -13.37 0.08
N PHE A 131 3.80 -12.84 -1.09
CA PHE A 131 4.07 -11.45 -1.46
C PHE A 131 3.32 -10.46 -0.58
N ILE A 132 2.02 -10.64 -0.34
CA ILE A 132 1.23 -9.76 0.53
C ILE A 132 1.82 -9.72 1.94
N LEU A 133 2.31 -10.85 2.44
CA LEU A 133 2.86 -10.96 3.79
C LEU A 133 4.19 -10.22 3.93
N LEU A 134 5.08 -10.40 2.96
CA LEU A 134 6.32 -9.63 2.90
C LEU A 134 6.02 -8.14 2.77
N LEU A 135 5.03 -7.80 1.93
CA LEU A 135 4.58 -6.43 1.76
C LEU A 135 4.09 -5.86 3.09
N LEU A 136 3.28 -6.60 3.86
CA LEU A 136 2.75 -6.16 5.15
C LEU A 136 3.86 -5.93 6.19
N MET A 137 4.85 -6.82 6.24
CA MET A 137 6.02 -6.70 7.13
C MET A 137 6.80 -5.40 6.87
N VAL A 138 6.90 -5.00 5.61
CA VAL A 138 7.62 -3.82 5.14
C VAL A 138 6.75 -2.56 5.26
N PHE A 139 5.46 -2.63 4.90
CA PHE A 139 4.55 -1.48 4.91
C PHE A 139 4.18 -1.01 6.32
N THR A 140 4.01 -1.95 7.25
CA THR A 140 3.57 -1.64 8.63
C THR A 140 4.50 -0.64 9.32
N PRO A 141 5.81 -0.92 9.49
CA PRO A 141 6.72 0.01 10.16
C PRO A 141 6.90 1.31 9.37
N TRP A 142 6.90 1.26 8.03
CA TRP A 142 6.96 2.46 7.20
C TRP A 142 5.76 3.39 7.44
N SER A 143 4.56 2.83 7.49
CA SER A 143 3.33 3.59 7.74
C SER A 143 3.35 4.22 9.12
N VAL A 144 3.75 3.48 10.16
CA VAL A 144 3.87 3.99 11.53
C VAL A 144 4.82 5.18 11.61
N ILE A 145 6.00 5.08 10.98
CA ILE A 145 6.98 6.17 10.93
C ILE A 145 6.37 7.41 10.27
N ASN A 146 5.74 7.26 9.10
CA ASN A 146 5.14 8.38 8.38
C ASN A 146 3.98 9.01 9.16
N LEU A 147 3.10 8.22 9.76
CA LEU A 147 1.98 8.74 10.55
C LEU A 147 2.47 9.49 11.79
N ILE A 148 3.45 8.95 12.52
CA ILE A 148 4.02 9.62 13.69
C ILE A 148 4.73 10.90 13.27
N ASP A 149 5.51 10.86 12.19
CA ASP A 149 6.21 12.03 11.70
C ASP A 149 5.22 13.13 11.33
N TYR A 150 4.24 12.81 10.49
CA TYR A 150 3.26 13.76 9.99
C TYR A 150 2.40 14.37 11.12
N TYR A 151 1.79 13.53 11.98
CA TYR A 151 0.82 14.00 12.97
C TYR A 151 1.44 14.48 14.29
N LYS A 152 2.59 13.94 14.71
CA LYS A 152 3.18 14.24 16.03
C LYS A 152 4.44 15.07 15.97
N ILE A 153 5.30 14.86 14.97
CA ILE A 153 6.60 15.53 14.85
C ILE A 153 6.46 16.81 14.02
N SER A 154 6.17 16.67 12.73
CA SER A 154 6.02 17.74 11.76
C SER A 154 4.72 18.54 11.95
N ARG A 155 3.66 17.91 12.47
CA ARG A 155 2.33 18.53 12.73
C ARG A 155 1.82 19.33 11.53
N ASP A 156 1.87 18.70 10.35
CA ASP A 156 1.49 19.29 9.05
C ASP A 156 2.35 20.48 8.57
N ARG A 157 3.46 20.79 9.25
CA ARG A 157 4.39 21.85 8.83
C ARG A 157 5.57 21.25 8.07
N VAL A 158 5.48 21.27 6.74
CA VAL A 158 6.49 20.70 5.84
C VAL A 158 7.14 21.80 4.98
N ASP A 159 8.47 21.88 5.03
CA ASP A 159 9.25 22.78 4.18
C ASP A 159 9.44 22.13 2.79
N VAL A 160 8.55 22.45 1.86
CA VAL A 160 8.56 21.86 0.51
C VAL A 160 9.86 22.21 -0.23
N ALA A 161 10.42 23.40 -0.04
CA ALA A 161 11.66 23.79 -0.72
C ALA A 161 12.84 22.93 -0.23
N ALA A 162 12.92 22.66 1.07
CA ALA A 162 13.95 21.80 1.62
C ALA A 162 13.84 20.32 1.18
N LEU A 163 12.67 19.84 0.74
CA LEU A 163 12.54 18.48 0.18
C LEU A 163 13.32 18.30 -1.13
N TYR A 164 13.54 19.37 -1.89
CA TYR A 164 14.32 19.35 -3.12
C TYR A 164 15.80 19.67 -2.91
N ASN A 165 16.22 19.99 -1.67
CA ASN A 165 17.61 20.28 -1.34
C ASN A 165 18.24 19.14 -0.51
N PRO A 166 19.13 18.32 -1.09
CA PRO A 166 19.80 17.22 -0.39
C PRO A 166 20.61 17.65 0.84
N ASP A 167 21.08 18.90 0.83
CA ASP A 167 21.88 19.48 1.91
C ASP A 167 21.02 20.41 2.82
N GLY A 168 19.69 20.38 2.62
CA GLY A 168 18.69 21.07 3.43
C GLY A 168 18.38 20.36 4.76
N ARG A 169 17.35 20.83 5.48
CA ARG A 169 17.04 20.38 6.84
C ARG A 169 16.82 18.86 6.97
N TYR A 170 16.21 18.26 5.96
CA TYR A 170 15.87 16.83 5.91
C TYR A 170 17.08 15.94 5.61
N GLY A 171 18.15 16.52 5.06
CA GLY A 171 19.34 15.79 4.62
C GLY A 171 19.05 14.73 3.57
N ARG A 172 20.08 13.94 3.25
CA ARG A 172 19.97 12.84 2.26
C ARG A 172 19.39 11.56 2.86
N TRP A 173 19.68 11.31 4.14
CA TRP A 173 19.35 10.07 4.82
C TRP A 173 18.87 10.38 6.24
N ASN A 174 17.61 10.07 6.52
CA ASN A 174 17.10 10.11 7.88
C ASN A 174 17.49 8.82 8.61
N LYS A 175 18.67 8.83 9.26
CA LYS A 175 19.19 7.67 10.00
C LYS A 175 18.22 7.20 11.09
N VAL A 176 17.49 8.11 11.73
CA VAL A 176 16.50 7.78 12.77
C VAL A 176 15.35 6.96 12.18
N ALA A 177 14.75 7.43 11.08
CA ALA A 177 13.69 6.73 10.39
C ALA A 177 14.17 5.37 9.86
N LEU A 178 15.32 5.33 9.17
CA LEU A 178 15.83 4.10 8.55
C LEU A 178 16.22 3.03 9.58
N THR A 179 16.82 3.44 10.71
CA THR A 179 17.16 2.50 11.79
C THR A 179 15.90 2.00 12.48
N SER A 180 14.96 2.88 12.79
CA SER A 180 13.66 2.49 13.39
C SER A 180 12.89 1.55 12.47
N TYR A 181 12.94 1.79 11.16
CA TYR A 181 12.32 0.97 10.13
C TYR A 181 12.94 -0.43 10.06
N ALA A 182 14.27 -0.51 10.02
CA ALA A 182 14.99 -1.78 10.01
C ALA A 182 14.69 -2.60 11.28
N ILE A 183 14.71 -1.97 12.45
CA ILE A 183 14.34 -2.64 13.71
C ILE A 183 12.88 -3.10 13.68
N GLY A 184 11.97 -2.27 13.18
CA GLY A 184 10.56 -2.60 13.01
C GLY A 184 10.35 -3.83 12.12
N ILE A 185 11.12 -3.98 11.04
CA ILE A 185 11.09 -5.18 10.20
C ILE A 185 11.64 -6.39 10.97
N LEU A 186 12.83 -6.27 11.57
CA LEU A 186 13.51 -7.38 12.22
C LEU A 186 12.72 -7.95 13.41
N VAL A 187 12.09 -7.08 14.20
CA VAL A 187 11.32 -7.49 15.38
C VAL A 187 10.03 -8.20 15.00
N GLN A 188 9.50 -8.02 13.80
CA GLN A 188 8.31 -8.72 13.33
C GLN A 188 8.61 -10.19 13.03
N ILE A 189 9.84 -10.51 12.60
CA ILE A 189 10.23 -11.85 12.13
C ILE A 189 9.83 -12.95 13.12
N PRO A 190 10.12 -12.87 14.43
CA PRO A 190 9.78 -13.94 15.37
C PRO A 190 8.28 -14.16 15.59
N PHE A 191 7.45 -13.18 15.22
CA PHE A 191 6.00 -13.13 15.46
C PHE A 191 5.17 -13.39 14.19
N LEU A 192 5.83 -13.72 13.08
CA LEU A 192 5.17 -14.11 11.83
C LEU A 192 4.62 -15.53 11.94
N SER A 193 3.38 -15.72 11.52
CA SER A 193 2.75 -17.05 11.42
C SER A 193 2.28 -17.29 9.99
N GLN A 194 3.17 -17.76 9.13
CA GLN A 194 2.94 -17.84 7.70
C GLN A 194 3.37 -19.18 7.10
N SER A 195 2.84 -19.49 5.92
CA SER A 195 3.12 -20.72 5.17
C SER A 195 4.60 -20.90 4.83
N LEU A 196 5.31 -19.80 4.56
CA LEU A 196 6.74 -19.83 4.21
C LEU A 196 7.64 -19.81 5.44
N TYR A 197 7.20 -19.13 6.51
CA TYR A 197 7.97 -18.98 7.74
C TYR A 197 7.03 -18.83 8.94
N THR A 198 7.22 -19.70 9.93
CA THR A 198 6.56 -19.61 11.22
C THR A 198 7.62 -19.34 12.28
N GLY A 199 7.56 -18.16 12.89
CA GLY A 199 8.47 -17.74 13.94
C GLY A 199 8.36 -18.60 15.20
N PRO A 200 9.41 -18.57 16.06
CA PRO A 200 9.42 -19.35 17.29
C PRO A 200 8.31 -18.94 18.27
N VAL A 201 7.93 -17.65 18.29
CA VAL A 201 6.91 -17.14 19.23
C VAL A 201 5.50 -17.51 18.76
N THR A 202 5.25 -17.57 17.45
CA THR A 202 3.92 -17.92 16.93
C THR A 202 3.55 -19.38 17.15
N LYS A 203 4.55 -20.28 17.21
CA LYS A 203 4.34 -21.68 17.62
C LYS A 203 3.77 -21.79 19.04
N LEU A 204 4.14 -20.87 19.94
CA LEU A 204 3.62 -20.82 21.32
C LEU A 204 2.20 -20.23 21.38
N LEU A 205 1.81 -19.42 20.40
CA LEU A 205 0.51 -18.75 20.31
C LEU A 205 -0.53 -19.53 19.47
N GLY A 206 -0.30 -20.82 19.24
CA GLY A 206 -1.19 -21.66 18.44
C GLY A 206 -1.27 -21.26 16.96
N GLY A 207 -0.24 -20.61 16.42
CA GLY A 207 -0.20 -20.19 15.01
C GLY A 207 -0.90 -18.87 14.72
N THR A 208 -1.22 -18.06 15.74
CA THR A 208 -1.77 -16.72 15.55
C THR A 208 -0.69 -15.73 15.12
N ASP A 209 -0.92 -14.99 14.02
CA ASP A 209 -0.02 -13.92 13.59
C ASP A 209 -0.30 -12.62 14.37
N ILE A 210 0.67 -12.18 15.17
CA ILE A 210 0.63 -10.91 15.91
C ILE A 210 1.76 -9.96 15.49
N SER A 211 2.45 -10.27 14.38
CA SER A 211 3.60 -9.52 13.90
C SER A 211 3.26 -8.04 13.68
N TRP A 212 2.12 -7.75 13.08
CA TRP A 212 1.68 -6.39 12.80
C TRP A 212 1.54 -5.54 14.07
N ILE A 213 1.04 -6.11 15.17
CA ILE A 213 0.90 -5.40 16.47
C ILE A 213 2.28 -5.05 16.99
N VAL A 214 3.18 -6.03 17.02
CA VAL A 214 4.56 -5.84 17.50
C VAL A 214 5.28 -4.83 16.61
N GLY A 215 5.12 -4.93 15.29
CA GLY A 215 5.67 -4.00 14.31
C GLY A 215 5.21 -2.57 14.54
N ILE A 216 3.92 -2.34 14.79
CA ILE A 216 3.38 -1.02 15.12
C ILE A 216 3.97 -0.51 16.44
N LEU A 217 3.84 -1.28 17.52
CA LEU A 217 4.21 -0.84 18.86
C LEU A 217 5.71 -0.57 19.00
N VAL A 218 6.56 -1.49 18.52
CA VAL A 218 8.01 -1.35 18.63
C VAL A 218 8.51 -0.22 17.73
N THR A 219 8.02 -0.13 16.49
CA THR A 219 8.42 0.96 15.60
C THR A 219 8.01 2.32 16.17
N ALA A 220 6.80 2.42 16.72
CA ALA A 220 6.34 3.65 17.38
C ALA A 220 7.17 4.01 18.61
N ALA A 221 7.45 3.03 19.47
CA ALA A 221 8.21 3.21 20.70
C ALA A 221 9.67 3.64 20.45
N ILE A 222 10.26 3.22 19.33
CA ILE A 222 11.62 3.62 18.94
C ILE A 222 11.60 4.95 18.19
N TYR A 223 10.76 5.06 17.16
CA TYR A 223 10.78 6.22 16.27
C TYR A 223 10.35 7.49 16.99
N TYR A 224 9.25 7.45 17.75
CA TYR A 224 8.68 8.66 18.35
C TYR A 224 9.64 9.43 19.28
N PRO A 225 10.24 8.83 20.33
CA PRO A 225 11.14 9.55 21.22
C PRO A 225 12.42 10.00 20.50
N TRP A 226 12.96 9.17 19.61
CA TRP A 226 14.20 9.49 18.89
C TRP A 226 13.99 10.62 17.88
N ALA A 227 12.91 10.57 17.11
CA ALA A 227 12.52 11.65 16.20
C ALA A 227 12.27 12.94 16.98
N LYS A 228 11.55 12.89 18.11
CA LYS A 228 11.32 14.07 18.96
C LYS A 228 12.61 14.69 19.49
N ALA A 229 13.60 13.88 19.88
CA ALA A 229 14.88 14.36 20.39
C ALA A 229 15.79 14.96 19.31
N THR A 230 15.67 14.48 18.07
CA THR A 230 16.55 14.88 16.95
C THR A 230 15.89 15.83 15.95
N HIS A 231 14.60 16.13 16.16
CA HIS A 231 13.83 16.97 15.24
C HIS A 231 14.44 18.37 15.16
N ARG A 232 14.78 18.79 13.94
CA ARG A 232 15.27 20.14 13.67
C ARG A 232 14.08 21.09 13.56
N ALA A 233 14.14 22.20 14.28
CA ALA A 233 13.12 23.26 14.19
C ALA A 233 12.96 23.73 12.74
N LEU A 234 11.75 24.15 12.39
CA LEU A 234 11.49 24.81 11.12
C LEU A 234 12.16 26.20 11.13
N PRO A 235 12.60 26.70 9.97
CA PRO A 235 13.04 28.09 9.84
C PRO A 235 11.96 29.05 10.39
N ALA A 236 12.39 30.15 11.02
CA ALA A 236 11.50 31.14 11.65
C ALA A 236 10.45 31.72 10.68
N GLU A 237 10.74 31.74 9.38
CA GLU A 237 9.79 32.15 8.33
C GLU A 237 8.50 31.30 8.31
N PHE A 238 8.53 30.10 8.90
CA PHE A 238 7.38 29.19 9.05
C PHE A 238 6.91 29.05 10.51
N SER A 239 7.52 29.73 11.49
CA SER A 239 7.06 29.66 12.88
C SER A 239 5.75 30.41 13.08
N ASP A 240 5.54 31.46 12.29
CA ASP A 240 4.45 32.45 12.44
C ASP A 240 3.22 32.11 11.59
N GLN A 241 3.29 31.05 10.78
CA GLN A 241 2.10 30.40 10.26
C GLN A 241 1.45 29.65 11.42
N GLU A 242 0.56 30.35 12.12
CA GLU A 242 -0.40 29.76 13.04
C GLU A 242 -0.98 28.50 12.37
N PRO A 243 -1.01 27.35 13.07
CA PRO A 243 -1.52 26.14 12.44
C PRO A 243 -2.93 26.48 11.96
N ALA A 244 -3.17 26.34 10.65
CA ALA A 244 -4.50 26.56 10.11
C ALA A 244 -5.47 25.76 10.99
N PRO A 245 -6.54 26.40 11.52
CA PRO A 245 -7.47 25.68 12.37
C PRO A 245 -7.98 24.50 11.56
N VAL A 246 -7.68 23.30 12.08
CA VAL A 246 -8.17 21.99 11.66
C VAL A 246 -9.68 22.14 11.45
N ALA A 247 -10.12 22.26 10.19
CA ALA A 247 -11.46 22.69 9.78
C ALA A 247 -12.37 21.51 9.48
#